data_AF-A0A6M0M792-F1
#
_entry.id   AF-A0A6M0M792-F1
#
_cell.length_a   1.000
_cell.length_b   1.000
_cell.length_c   1.000
_cell.angle_alpha   90.00
_cell.angle_beta   90.00
_cell.angle_gamma   90.00
#
_symmetry.space_group_name_H-M   'P 1'
#
loop_
_entity.id
_entity.type
_entity.pdbx_description
1 polymer ?
#
loop_
_entity_poly.entity_id
_entity_poly.type
_entity_poly.pdbx_seq_one_letter_code
_entity_poly.pdbx_strand_id
1 'polypeptide(L)'
;MKQFWVFENHLDKGLYLMPEDTTEEELGEIETPCEMCGDHDSIIGQVSDWKQFKKLTTDDEGWCPFSDEHLQSVFEEGLNDSRYLYKL
;
A
#
# COMPACT_ATOMS: atom_id res chain seq x y z
N MET A 1 1.59 -8.19 16.73
CA MET A 1 0.93 -8.30 15.42
C MET A 1 1.81 -7.55 14.44
N LYS A 2 1.98 -8.03 13.21
CA LYS A 2 2.79 -7.34 12.21
C LYS A 2 1.97 -6.15 11.68
N GLN A 3 2.55 -4.95 11.66
CA GLN A 3 1.90 -3.78 11.07
C GLN A 3 2.47 -3.51 9.68
N PHE A 4 1.67 -2.85 8.85
CA PHE A 4 2.01 -2.53 7.48
C PHE A 4 1.58 -1.10 7.16
N TRP A 5 2.41 -0.42 6.36
CA TRP A 5 2.01 0.74 5.59
C TRP A 5 1.30 0.28 4.33
N VAL A 6 0.17 0.92 4.02
CA VAL A 6 -0.57 0.74 2.78
C VAL A 6 -0.32 1.96 1.91
N PHE A 7 0.08 1.73 0.67
CA PHE A 7 0.24 2.80 -0.32
C PHE A 7 -0.33 2.37 -1.68
N GLU A 8 -0.73 3.38 -2.46
CA GLU A 8 -1.16 3.24 -3.84
C GLU A 8 0.00 3.65 -4.76
N ASN A 9 0.34 2.79 -5.71
CA ASN A 9 1.32 3.14 -6.73
C ASN A 9 0.68 3.94 -7.86
N HIS A 10 1.25 5.09 -8.21
CA HIS A 10 0.64 5.99 -9.18
C HIS A 10 0.69 5.49 -10.62
N LEU A 11 1.63 4.58 -10.95
CA LEU A 11 1.84 4.08 -12.32
C LEU A 11 0.80 3.03 -12.71
N ASP A 12 0.55 2.06 -11.83
CA ASP A 12 -0.41 0.97 -12.08
C ASP A 12 -1.72 1.12 -11.30
N LYS A 13 -1.81 2.12 -10.41
CA LYS A 13 -2.93 2.35 -9.47
C LYS A 13 -3.17 1.16 -8.54
N GLY A 14 -2.14 0.33 -8.33
CA GLY A 14 -2.15 -0.87 -7.49
C GLY A 14 -1.92 -0.56 -6.01
N LEU A 15 -2.40 -1.47 -5.15
CA LEU A 15 -2.21 -1.38 -3.69
C LEU A 15 -1.09 -2.30 -3.23
N TYR A 16 -0.24 -1.78 -2.36
CA TYR A 16 0.94 -2.48 -1.89
C TYR A 16 1.14 -2.28 -0.38
N LEU A 17 1.88 -3.22 0.22
CA LEU A 17 2.17 -3.24 1.64
C LEU A 17 3.67 -3.13 1.90
N MET A 18 4.04 -2.19 2.75
CA MET A 18 5.39 -2.05 3.29
C MET A 18 5.40 -2.39 4.78
N PRO A 19 6.51 -2.93 5.32
CA PRO A 19 6.57 -3.31 6.71
C PRO A 19 6.60 -2.08 7.66
N GLU A 20 6.20 -2.28 8.91
CA GLU A 20 6.21 -1.23 9.94
C GLU A 20 7.58 -0.55 10.12
N ASP A 21 8.68 -1.28 9.91
CA ASP A 21 10.04 -0.79 10.08
C ASP A 21 10.57 0.02 8.89
N THR A 22 9.73 0.30 7.89
CA THR A 22 10.02 1.28 6.83
C THR A 22 10.32 2.65 7.44
N THR A 23 11.47 3.19 7.06
CA THR A 23 12.01 4.45 7.58
C THR A 23 11.27 5.67 7.00
N GLU A 24 11.37 6.82 7.67
CA GLU A 24 10.83 8.08 7.12
C GLU A 24 11.47 8.46 5.77
N GLU A 25 12.73 8.08 5.54
CA GLU A 25 13.41 8.26 4.27
C GLU A 25 12.74 7.44 3.15
N GLU A 26 12.51 6.15 3.38
CA GLU A 26 11.79 5.27 2.44
C GLU A 26 10.34 5.72 2.22
N LEU A 27 9.64 6.18 3.26
CA LEU A 27 8.29 6.75 3.10
C LEU A 27 8.32 8.06 2.29
N GLY A 28 9.36 8.87 2.46
CA GLY A 28 9.57 10.09 1.68
C GLY A 28 9.81 9.83 0.20
N GLU A 29 10.43 8.69 -0.16
CA GLU A 29 10.59 8.28 -1.56
C GLU A 29 9.25 7.96 -2.22
N ILE A 30 8.28 7.37 -1.50
CA ILE A 30 6.93 7.07 -2.01
C ILE A 30 6.22 8.36 -2.43
N GLU A 31 6.26 9.37 -1.57
CA GLU A 31 5.61 10.67 -1.84
C GLU A 31 6.43 11.56 -2.77
N THR A 32 7.62 11.13 -3.20
CA THR A 32 8.43 11.89 -4.15
C THR A 32 7.78 11.86 -5.53
N PRO A 33 7.55 13.03 -6.17
CA PRO A 33 6.98 13.07 -7.50
C PRO A 33 7.83 12.32 -8.52
N CYS A 34 7.20 11.43 -9.28
CA CYS A 34 7.78 10.80 -10.44
C CYS A 34 8.17 11.85 -11.48
N GLU A 35 9.45 11.88 -11.88
CA GLU A 35 9.96 12.87 -12.84
C GLU A 35 9.26 12.79 -14.21
N MET A 36 8.72 11.62 -14.58
CA MET A 36 8.08 11.42 -15.88
C MET A 36 6.66 11.96 -15.95
N CYS A 37 5.87 11.83 -14.88
CA CYS A 37 4.44 12.19 -14.90
C CYS A 37 4.07 13.31 -13.92
N GLY A 38 4.94 13.64 -12.98
CA GLY A 38 4.70 14.64 -11.93
C GLY A 38 3.70 14.19 -10.84
N ASP A 39 3.22 12.94 -10.89
CA ASP A 39 2.39 12.30 -9.87
C ASP A 39 3.29 11.57 -8.85
N HIS A 40 2.74 11.10 -7.74
CA HIS A 40 3.50 10.37 -6.71
C HIS A 40 2.71 9.19 -6.16
N ASP A 41 3.42 8.18 -5.64
CA ASP A 41 2.74 7.15 -4.87
C ASP A 41 2.11 7.78 -3.62
N SER A 42 1.01 7.22 -3.15
CA SER A 42 0.21 7.83 -2.09
C SER A 42 0.16 6.91 -0.88
N ILE A 43 0.70 7.36 0.25
CA ILE A 43 0.54 6.67 1.53
C ILE A 43 -0.90 6.85 2.00
N ILE A 44 -1.58 5.73 2.21
CA ILE A 44 -2.99 5.71 2.60
C ILE A 44 -3.11 5.61 4.12
N GLY A 45 -2.26 4.80 4.76
CA GLY A 45 -2.23 4.65 6.22
C GLY A 45 -1.56 3.38 6.71
N GLN A 46 -1.66 3.13 8.02
CA GLN A 46 -1.15 1.92 8.67
C GLN A 46 -2.27 0.97 9.06
N VAL A 47 -2.00 -0.33 8.95
CA VAL A 47 -2.91 -1.41 9.32
C VAL A 47 -2.18 -2.54 10.02
N SER A 48 -2.87 -3.22 10.93
CA SER A 48 -2.34 -4.34 11.71
C SER A 48 -3.11 -5.65 11.53
N ASP A 49 -4.28 -5.58 10.88
CA ASP A 49 -5.15 -6.72 10.61
C ASP A 49 -5.97 -6.52 9.32
N TRP A 50 -6.54 -7.61 8.83
CA TRP A 50 -7.37 -7.63 7.63
C TRP A 50 -8.58 -6.70 7.72
N LYS A 51 -9.19 -6.58 8.90
CA LYS A 51 -10.39 -5.75 9.08
C LYS A 51 -10.05 -4.27 8.92
N GLN A 52 -8.90 -3.84 9.43
CA GLN A 52 -8.37 -2.49 9.24
C GLN A 52 -7.98 -2.26 7.78
N PHE A 53 -7.29 -3.20 7.14
CA PHE A 53 -6.92 -3.11 5.72
C PHE A 53 -8.14 -3.01 4.80
N LYS A 54 -9.12 -3.90 4.96
CA LYS A 54 -10.36 -3.86 4.20
C LYS A 54 -11.09 -2.54 4.42
N LYS A 55 -11.25 -2.11 5.67
CA LYS A 55 -11.91 -0.84 5.98
C LYS A 55 -11.18 0.34 5.33
N LEU A 56 -9.86 0.43 5.49
CA LEU A 56 -9.05 1.51 4.93
C LEU A 56 -9.15 1.58 3.41
N THR A 57 -9.19 0.41 2.75
CA THR A 57 -9.26 0.33 1.29
C THR A 57 -10.68 0.49 0.76
N THR A 58 -11.74 0.14 1.49
CA THR A 58 -13.12 0.17 0.98
C THR A 58 -13.99 1.31 1.52
N ASP A 59 -13.51 2.07 2.52
CA ASP A 59 -14.29 3.18 3.12
C ASP A 59 -14.52 4.35 2.14
N ASP A 60 -13.69 4.49 1.10
CA ASP A 60 -13.90 5.45 0.03
C ASP A 60 -14.57 4.77 -1.17
N GLU A 61 -15.90 4.92 -1.25
CA GLU A 61 -16.76 4.33 -2.28
C GLU A 61 -16.38 4.75 -3.72
N GLY A 62 -15.57 5.80 -3.90
CA GLY A 62 -15.10 6.27 -5.20
C GLY A 62 -13.72 5.76 -5.62
N TRP A 63 -12.98 5.13 -4.72
CA TRP A 63 -11.53 4.95 -4.87
C TRP A 63 -11.08 3.48 -4.94
N CYS A 64 -11.89 2.52 -4.48
CA CYS A 64 -11.47 1.11 -4.46
C CYS A 64 -12.09 0.26 -5.57
N PRO A 65 -11.42 0.11 -6.73
CA PRO A 65 -11.90 -0.77 -7.80
C PRO A 65 -11.64 -2.26 -7.51
N PHE A 66 -10.99 -2.59 -6.39
CA PHE A 66 -10.49 -3.94 -6.12
C PHE A 66 -11.55 -4.86 -5.51
N SER A 67 -11.56 -6.12 -5.94
CA SER A 67 -12.38 -7.14 -5.31
C SER A 67 -11.82 -7.55 -3.95
N ASP A 68 -12.69 -8.03 -3.06
CA ASP A 68 -12.30 -8.61 -1.77
C ASP A 68 -11.22 -9.70 -1.92
N GLU A 69 -11.31 -10.52 -2.97
CA GLU A 69 -10.33 -11.57 -3.28
C GLU A 69 -8.94 -10.99 -3.60
N HIS A 70 -8.88 -9.91 -4.39
CA HIS A 70 -7.62 -9.24 -4.71
C HIS A 70 -7.00 -8.60 -3.46
N LEU A 71 -7.81 -7.88 -2.68
CA LEU A 71 -7.39 -7.27 -1.42
C LEU A 71 -6.86 -8.31 -0.44
N GLN A 72 -7.52 -9.47 -0.35
CA GLN A 72 -7.06 -10.56 0.50
C GLN A 72 -5.72 -11.13 0.04
N SER A 73 -5.50 -11.29 -1.28
CA SER A 73 -4.21 -11.72 -1.84
C SER A 73 -3.09 -10.76 -1.46
N VAL A 74 -3.28 -9.45 -1.65
CA VAL A 74 -2.29 -8.42 -1.29
C VAL A 74 -1.95 -8.49 0.20
N PHE A 75 -2.97 -8.63 1.06
CA PHE A 75 -2.76 -8.74 2.49
C PHE A 75 -1.98 -10.00 2.89
N GLU A 76 -2.33 -11.16 2.34
CA GLU A 76 -1.64 -12.42 2.60
C GLU A 76 -0.21 -12.43 2.06
N GLU A 77 0.04 -11.81 0.90
CA GLU A 77 1.37 -11.61 0.33
C GLU A 77 2.25 -10.73 1.24
N GLY A 78 1.71 -9.62 1.76
CA GLY A 78 2.43 -8.77 2.72
C GLY A 78 2.74 -9.48 4.05
N LEU A 79 1.86 -10.39 4.50
CA LEU A 79 2.14 -11.25 5.65
C LEU A 79 3.34 -12.18 5.38
N ASN A 80 3.39 -12.78 4.19
CA ASN A 80 4.40 -13.76 3.80
C ASN A 80 5.77 -13.15 3.45
N ASP A 81 5.82 -12.02 2.72
CA ASP A 81 7.07 -11.37 2.34
C ASP A 81 6.91 -9.88 1.99
N SER A 82 6.84 -9.02 3.01
CA SER A 82 6.69 -7.57 2.87
C SER A 82 7.91 -6.85 2.27
N ARG A 83 9.04 -7.53 2.00
CA ARG A 83 10.28 -6.88 1.55
C ARG A 83 10.44 -6.80 0.03
N TYR A 84 9.57 -7.44 -0.76
CA TYR A 84 9.71 -7.49 -2.22
C TYR A 84 8.65 -6.70 -3.00
N LEU A 85 7.69 -6.06 -2.34
CA LEU A 85 6.61 -5.37 -3.04
C LEU A 85 7.01 -3.97 -3.58
N TYR A 86 8.19 -3.44 -3.21
CA TYR A 86 8.61 -2.09 -3.63
C TYR A 86 10.04 -1.98 -4.18
N LYS A 87 10.71 -3.09 -4.49
CA LYS A 87 11.97 -3.05 -5.25
C LYS A 87 11.69 -3.21 -6.74
N LEU A 88 11.23 -2.15 -7.38
CA LEU A 88 11.25 -1.99 -8.84
C LEU A 88 12.01 -0.71 -9.19
#